data_AF-A0A8S2DUH0-F1
#
_entry.id   AF-A0A8S2DUH0-F1
#
_cell.length_a   1.000
_cell.length_b   1.000
_cell.length_c   1.000
_cell.angle_alpha   90.00
_cell.angle_beta   90.00
_cell.angle_gamma   90.00
#
_symmetry.space_group_name_H-M   'P 1'
#
loop_
_entity.id
_entity.type
_entity.pdbx_description
1 polymer ?
#
loop_
_entity_poly.entity_id
_entity_poly.type
_entity_poly.pdbx_seq_one_letter_code
_entity_poly.pdbx_strand_id
1 'polypeptide(L)'
;MDIMKLYRGQDSWILCSNKNSLWFNITSQAIYTKQQPVDDSILSTWNAKFVSDVYCYIGQLKIIEDGINWLLFVKSQEYVSKIKHQEIYRITDVLIKPFADYDEDVRNLTRPSSKIELRYIEDLRLLYQETQCFYYSQTYDLTNTVQRIHKYSSIISPNTKEMPLWKLADDRFFWNKLMLKQLIDCKNNSEFDPWIQPIIMGYVDERHCKVGRADQEEKTDAQIILISRRNRFRSGVRMHCRGVDSDGNVANYVETEQILNVDDHIMSFVMIRGSIPVFWSQQGIKYRPPPKIDK
;
A
#
# COMPACT_ATOMS: atom_id res chain seq x y z
N MET A 1 10.96 14.76 2.41
CA MET A 1 10.39 13.47 2.81
C MET A 1 10.80 13.19 4.25
N ASP A 2 9.85 13.10 5.15
CA ASP A 2 10.16 12.90 6.56
C ASP A 2 10.30 11.41 6.85
N ILE A 3 11.54 10.95 6.98
CA ILE A 3 11.85 9.60 7.46
C ILE A 3 11.31 9.47 8.89
N MET A 4 10.55 8.41 9.14
CA MET A 4 10.05 8.08 10.47
C MET A 4 11.03 7.16 11.19
N LYS A 5 11.05 7.26 12.52
CA LYS A 5 11.93 6.45 13.38
C LYS A 5 11.11 5.45 14.18
N LEU A 6 11.46 4.17 14.09
CA LEU A 6 10.86 3.12 14.88
C LEU A 6 11.69 2.86 16.14
N TYR A 7 11.01 2.85 17.29
CA TYR A 7 11.58 2.54 18.58
C TYR A 7 10.84 1.37 19.26
N ARG A 8 11.56 0.68 20.14
CA ARG A 8 11.02 -0.31 21.07
C ARG A 8 11.09 0.24 22.49
N GLY A 9 9.94 0.53 23.09
CA GLY A 9 9.81 0.78 24.53
C GLY A 9 9.73 -0.53 25.32
N GLN A 10 9.38 -0.47 26.61
CA GLN A 10 9.18 -1.67 27.44
C GLN A 10 8.01 -2.53 26.93
N ASP A 11 6.80 -1.95 26.87
CA ASP A 11 5.58 -2.67 26.46
C ASP A 11 4.96 -2.09 25.18
N SER A 12 5.74 -1.41 24.34
CA SER A 12 5.22 -0.82 23.11
C SER A 12 6.25 -0.76 21.98
N TRP A 13 5.74 -0.83 20.75
CA TRP A 13 6.42 -0.27 19.58
C TRP A 13 5.97 1.18 19.39
N ILE A 14 6.91 2.06 19.01
CA ILE A 14 6.66 3.50 18.89
C ILE A 14 7.20 3.96 17.55
N LEU A 15 6.33 4.40 16.66
CA LEU A 15 6.69 5.00 15.38
C LEU A 15 6.61 6.52 15.51
N CYS A 16 7.74 7.18 15.37
CA CYS A 16 7.86 8.62 15.56
C CYS A 16 8.02 9.34 14.21
N SER A 17 7.19 10.34 13.99
CA SER A 17 7.38 11.38 12.97
C SER A 17 7.87 12.66 13.66
N ASN A 18 8.23 13.69 12.88
CA ASN A 18 8.69 14.97 13.43
C ASN A 18 7.67 15.68 14.35
N LYS A 19 6.37 15.39 14.19
CA LYS A 19 5.29 16.10 14.89
C LYS A 19 4.49 15.20 15.85
N ASN A 20 4.32 13.94 15.47
CA ASN A 20 3.42 12.99 16.12
C ASN A 20 4.10 11.63 16.32
N SER A 21 3.58 10.83 17.24
CA SER A 21 3.97 9.43 17.40
C SER A 21 2.76 8.50 17.38
N LEU A 22 2.94 7.32 16.78
CA LEU A 22 1.99 6.22 16.75
C LEU A 22 2.52 5.09 17.63
N TRP A 23 1.67 4.62 18.55
CA TRP A 23 2.03 3.67 19.58
C TRP A 23 1.25 2.38 19.41
N PHE A 24 1.95 1.27 19.55
CA PHE A 24 1.39 -0.08 19.53
C PHE A 24 1.68 -0.72 20.89
N ASN A 25 0.70 -0.73 21.79
CA ASN A 25 0.84 -1.31 23.11
C ASN A 25 0.68 -2.83 23.06
N ILE A 26 1.72 -3.55 23.44
CA ILE A 26 1.80 -5.00 23.30
C ILE A 26 0.84 -5.70 24.27
N THR A 27 0.78 -5.23 25.51
CA THR A 27 -0.03 -5.84 26.58
C THR A 27 -1.53 -5.69 26.32
N SER A 28 -1.98 -4.48 25.95
CA SER A 28 -3.39 -4.19 25.70
C SER A 28 -3.82 -4.46 24.26
N GLN A 29 -2.87 -4.71 23.36
CA GLN A 29 -3.08 -4.77 21.90
C GLN A 29 -3.71 -3.48 21.33
N ALA A 30 -3.63 -2.36 22.05
CA ALA A 30 -4.21 -1.09 21.64
C ALA A 30 -3.24 -0.26 20.78
N ILE A 31 -3.81 0.49 19.85
CA ILE A 31 -3.09 1.46 19.02
C ILE A 31 -3.59 2.86 19.33
N TYR A 32 -2.69 3.80 19.59
CA TYR A 32 -3.04 5.20 19.90
C TYR A 32 -1.97 6.16 19.37
N THR A 33 -2.31 7.45 19.29
CA THR A 33 -1.36 8.49 18.88
C THR A 33 -1.06 9.44 20.03
N LYS A 34 0.10 10.12 19.96
CA LYS A 34 0.41 11.27 20.80
C LYS A 34 0.92 12.42 19.92
N GLN A 35 0.30 13.59 20.04
CA GLN A 35 0.70 14.82 19.36
C GLN A 35 1.71 15.58 20.22
N GLN A 36 2.97 15.18 20.15
CA GLN A 36 4.07 15.88 20.80
C GLN A 36 5.36 15.67 20.00
N PRO A 37 6.23 16.69 19.90
CA PRO A 37 7.55 16.54 19.33
C PRO A 37 8.29 15.42 20.07
N VAL A 38 8.99 14.57 19.32
CA VAL A 38 9.78 13.49 19.93
C VAL A 38 11.23 13.96 19.98
N ASP A 39 11.69 14.32 21.18
CA ASP A 39 13.08 14.68 21.46
C ASP A 39 13.78 13.62 22.34
N ASP A 40 15.08 13.77 22.53
CA ASP A 40 15.89 12.80 23.30
C ASP A 40 15.46 12.70 24.77
N SER A 41 14.89 13.77 25.35
CA SER A 41 14.40 13.77 26.73
C SER A 41 13.15 12.91 26.89
N ILE A 42 12.24 13.01 25.92
CA ILE A 42 11.01 12.24 25.84
C ILE A 42 11.32 10.77 25.54
N LEU A 43 12.26 10.49 24.63
CA LEU A 43 12.72 9.12 24.34
C LEU A 43 13.34 8.46 25.57
N SER A 44 14.14 9.20 26.34
CA SER A 44 14.71 8.72 27.61
C SER A 44 13.62 8.41 28.64
N THR A 45 12.60 9.26 28.74
CA THR A 45 11.43 9.04 29.62
C THR A 45 10.67 7.77 29.28
N TRP A 46 10.62 7.39 27.99
CA TRP A 46 9.95 6.16 27.54
C TRP A 46 10.84 4.92 27.59
N ASN A 47 12.11 5.07 27.97
CA ASN A 47 13.13 4.03 27.84
C ASN A 47 13.14 3.41 26.42
N ALA A 48 12.95 4.26 25.41
CA ALA A 48 12.72 3.83 24.04
C ALA A 48 14.06 3.57 23.33
N LYS A 49 14.29 2.32 22.91
CA LYS A 49 15.47 1.92 22.15
C LYS A 49 15.21 2.08 20.66
N PHE A 50 16.11 2.77 19.95
CA PHE A 50 16.03 2.90 18.50
C PHE A 50 16.16 1.53 17.82
N VAL A 51 15.36 1.30 16.77
CA VAL A 51 15.31 0.03 16.04
C VAL A 51 15.68 0.21 14.58
N SER A 52 15.02 1.13 13.87
CA SER A 52 15.26 1.38 12.45
C SER A 52 14.60 2.67 12.00
N ASP A 53 15.17 3.28 10.96
CA ASP A 53 14.46 4.25 10.13
C ASP A 53 13.49 3.51 9.20
N VAL A 54 12.31 4.09 8.96
CA VAL A 54 11.25 3.57 8.10
C VAL A 54 10.52 4.70 7.39
N TYR A 55 9.92 4.42 6.24
CA TYR A 55 9.29 5.45 5.39
C TYR A 55 7.77 5.55 5.50
N CYS A 56 7.10 4.44 5.84
CA CYS A 56 5.68 4.44 6.19
C CYS A 56 5.28 3.15 6.92
N TYR A 57 4.14 3.19 7.59
CA TYR A 57 3.49 2.04 8.16
C TYR A 57 2.58 1.38 7.10
N ILE A 58 2.83 0.11 6.78
CA ILE A 58 2.03 -0.65 5.81
C ILE A 58 0.72 -1.10 6.44
N GLY A 59 0.80 -1.55 7.70
CA GLY A 59 -0.34 -2.03 8.47
C GLY A 59 0.00 -3.24 9.34
N GLN A 60 -1.03 -3.83 9.91
CA GLN A 60 -0.97 -5.00 10.78
C GLN A 60 -1.51 -6.23 10.05
N LEU A 61 -0.85 -7.37 10.23
CA LEU A 61 -1.27 -8.64 9.65
C LEU A 61 -1.30 -9.74 10.71
N LYS A 62 -2.40 -10.49 10.73
CA LYS A 62 -2.50 -11.76 11.45
C LYS A 62 -2.49 -12.89 10.44
N ILE A 63 -1.54 -13.80 10.54
CA ILE A 63 -1.35 -14.88 9.56
C ILE A 63 -2.19 -16.10 9.95
N ILE A 64 -2.12 -16.51 11.21
CA ILE A 64 -2.89 -17.61 11.79
C ILE A 64 -3.88 -17.04 12.80
N GLU A 65 -5.11 -17.58 12.86
CA GLU A 65 -6.19 -17.08 13.72
C GLU A 65 -5.78 -17.01 15.21
N ASP A 66 -5.17 -18.10 15.70
CA ASP A 66 -4.59 -18.22 17.04
C ASP A 66 -3.15 -17.69 17.15
N GLY A 67 -2.68 -17.03 16.09
CA GLY A 67 -1.34 -16.47 15.97
C GLY A 67 -1.21 -15.05 16.51
N ILE A 68 0.01 -14.54 16.48
CA ILE A 68 0.30 -13.15 16.84
C ILE A 68 0.05 -12.20 15.67
N ASN A 69 -0.18 -10.94 16.01
CA ASN A 69 -0.21 -9.87 15.04
C ASN A 69 1.23 -9.47 14.67
N TRP A 70 1.43 -9.07 13.41
CA TRP A 70 2.70 -8.59 12.89
C TRP A 70 2.54 -7.16 12.36
N LEU A 71 3.50 -6.30 12.68
CA LEU A 71 3.58 -4.91 12.23
C LEU A 71 4.52 -4.84 11.03
N LEU A 72 4.04 -4.26 9.93
CA LEU A 72 4.81 -4.11 8.69
C LEU A 72 5.10 -2.64 8.41
N PHE A 73 6.35 -2.35 8.07
CA PHE A 73 6.83 -1.00 7.74
C PHE A 73 7.66 -1.04 6.45
N VAL A 74 7.63 0.05 5.68
CA VAL A 74 8.54 0.23 4.55
C VAL A 74 9.92 0.59 5.07
N LYS A 75 10.90 -0.29 4.86
CA LYS A 75 12.27 -0.09 5.33
C LYS A 75 13.13 0.59 4.28
N SER A 76 12.97 0.20 3.02
CA SER A 76 13.60 0.88 1.90
C SER A 76 12.64 1.03 0.74
N GLN A 77 12.89 2.07 -0.05
CA GLN A 77 12.13 2.41 -1.23
C GLN A 77 13.05 2.99 -2.29
N GLU A 78 12.54 3.10 -3.50
CA GLU A 78 13.23 3.67 -4.64
C GLU A 78 12.31 4.68 -5.32
N TYR A 79 12.87 5.83 -5.70
CA TYR A 79 12.15 6.80 -6.52
C TYR A 79 11.92 6.23 -7.92
N VAL A 80 10.68 6.32 -8.42
CA VAL A 80 10.32 5.77 -9.75
C VAL A 80 9.99 6.88 -10.73
N SER A 81 9.15 7.82 -10.29
CA SER A 81 8.61 8.86 -11.16
C SER A 81 8.05 10.00 -10.32
N LYS A 82 7.73 11.10 -10.99
CA LYS A 82 6.94 12.19 -10.43
C LYS A 82 5.87 12.62 -11.42
N ILE A 83 4.66 12.87 -10.92
CA ILE A 83 3.61 13.55 -11.68
C ILE A 83 3.59 14.99 -11.18
N LYS A 84 3.98 15.95 -12.05
CA LYS A 84 4.24 17.35 -11.66
C LYS A 84 5.30 17.43 -10.54
N HIS A 85 4.88 17.67 -9.31
CA HIS A 85 5.73 17.78 -8.12
C HIS A 85 5.48 16.66 -7.11
N GLN A 86 4.62 15.70 -7.44
CA GLN A 86 4.24 14.62 -6.53
C GLN A 86 5.01 13.35 -6.88
N GLU A 87 5.84 12.91 -5.94
CA GLU A 87 6.81 11.83 -6.13
C GLU A 87 6.18 10.47 -5.88
N ILE A 88 6.57 9.48 -6.66
CA ILE A 88 6.09 8.09 -6.60
C ILE A 88 7.26 7.19 -6.28
N TYR A 89 7.05 6.29 -5.32
CA TYR A 89 8.06 5.39 -4.82
C TYR A 89 7.64 3.93 -4.96
N ARG A 90 8.64 3.09 -5.22
CA ARG A 90 8.55 1.63 -5.19
C ARG A 90 9.09 1.13 -3.86
N ILE A 91 8.36 0.22 -3.22
CA ILE A 91 8.82 -0.46 -2.00
C ILE A 91 9.85 -1.51 -2.40
N THR A 92 11.03 -1.49 -1.79
CA THR A 92 12.14 -2.42 -2.10
C THR A 92 12.49 -3.35 -0.94
N ASP A 93 12.29 -2.94 0.32
CA ASP A 93 12.43 -3.80 1.50
C ASP A 93 11.40 -3.41 2.56
N VAL A 94 10.97 -4.40 3.34
CA VAL A 94 10.02 -4.22 4.44
C VAL A 94 10.63 -4.68 5.75
N LEU A 95 10.33 -3.94 6.82
CA LEU A 95 10.64 -4.33 8.19
C LEU A 95 9.38 -4.91 8.80
N ILE A 96 9.47 -6.16 9.26
CA ILE A 96 8.36 -6.87 9.89
C ILE A 96 8.73 -7.16 11.35
N LYS A 97 7.86 -6.79 12.29
CA LYS A 97 8.07 -6.98 13.73
C LYS A 97 6.84 -7.63 14.40
N PRO A 98 7.04 -8.53 15.36
CA PRO A 98 5.92 -9.11 16.10
C PRO A 98 5.26 -8.02 16.96
N PHE A 99 3.94 -8.00 16.98
CA PHE A 99 3.15 -7.21 17.93
C PHE A 99 2.92 -8.00 19.23
N ALA A 100 4.01 -8.56 19.76
CA ALA A 100 4.11 -9.39 20.94
C ALA A 100 5.47 -9.11 21.61
N ASP A 101 5.64 -9.49 22.87
CA ASP A 101 6.92 -9.32 23.53
C ASP A 101 7.93 -10.36 23.04
N TYR A 102 9.17 -9.91 22.85
CA TYR A 102 10.21 -10.69 22.19
C TYR A 102 10.72 -11.84 23.08
N ASP A 103 10.65 -11.72 24.40
CA ASP A 103 11.31 -12.68 25.32
C ASP A 103 10.42 -13.82 25.85
N GLU A 104 9.10 -13.65 25.93
CA GLU A 104 8.20 -14.73 26.39
C GLU A 104 7.71 -15.64 25.25
N ASP A 105 7.42 -15.09 24.08
CA ASP A 105 6.89 -15.89 22.95
C ASP A 105 7.96 -16.54 22.08
N VAL A 106 9.21 -16.07 22.13
CA VAL A 106 10.36 -16.79 21.54
C VAL A 106 10.57 -18.14 22.24
N ARG A 107 10.24 -18.26 23.53
CA ARG A 107 10.26 -19.56 24.25
C ARG A 107 9.09 -20.47 23.83
N ASN A 108 7.98 -19.89 23.38
CA ASN A 108 6.84 -20.60 22.79
C ASN A 108 7.05 -20.99 21.30
N LEU A 109 8.16 -20.61 20.66
CA LEU A 109 8.53 -20.99 19.27
C LEU A 109 8.80 -22.50 19.07
N THR A 110 8.70 -23.30 20.12
CA THR A 110 8.74 -24.77 20.02
C THR A 110 7.46 -25.37 19.43
N ARG A 111 6.39 -24.59 19.28
CA ARG A 111 5.14 -25.05 18.62
C ARG A 111 5.31 -25.15 17.09
N PRO A 112 4.76 -26.16 16.42
CA PRO A 112 4.80 -26.26 14.95
C PRO A 112 4.20 -25.03 14.24
N SER A 113 3.17 -24.43 14.82
CA SER A 113 2.47 -23.26 14.28
C SER A 113 3.38 -22.04 14.14
N SER A 114 4.32 -21.81 15.06
CA SER A 114 5.22 -20.65 14.99
C SER A 114 6.26 -20.77 13.88
N LYS A 115 6.73 -21.99 13.57
CA LYS A 115 7.65 -22.22 12.45
C LYS A 115 6.99 -21.90 11.11
N ILE A 116 5.71 -22.25 10.98
CA ILE A 116 4.91 -21.94 9.79
C ILE A 116 4.71 -20.42 9.67
N GLU A 117 4.39 -19.73 10.77
CA GLU A 117 4.28 -18.26 10.76
C GLU A 117 5.57 -17.59 10.34
N LEU A 118 6.71 -17.97 10.93
CA LEU A 118 8.01 -17.41 10.55
C LEU A 118 8.31 -17.63 9.06
N ARG A 119 7.98 -18.80 8.52
CA ARG A 119 8.10 -19.06 7.08
C ARG A 119 7.23 -18.12 6.26
N TYR A 120 5.97 -17.92 6.63
CA TYR A 120 5.10 -16.97 5.91
C TYR A 120 5.59 -15.52 6.01
N ILE A 121 6.20 -15.14 7.13
CA ILE A 121 6.81 -13.81 7.29
C ILE A 121 8.00 -13.63 6.35
N GLU A 122 8.87 -14.65 6.23
CA GLU A 122 9.95 -14.64 5.25
C GLU A 122 9.40 -14.62 3.81
N ASP A 123 8.39 -15.42 3.50
CA ASP A 123 7.73 -15.42 2.18
C ASP A 123 7.12 -14.04 1.86
N LEU A 124 6.52 -13.36 2.84
CA LEU A 124 6.02 -11.99 2.69
C LEU A 124 7.16 -11.00 2.44
N ARG A 125 8.28 -11.12 3.15
CA ARG A 125 9.43 -10.25 2.93
C ARG A 125 9.99 -10.43 1.51
N LEU A 126 10.15 -11.68 1.08
CA LEU A 126 10.57 -12.03 -0.28
C LEU A 126 9.58 -11.53 -1.33
N LEU A 127 8.27 -11.58 -1.05
CA LEU A 127 7.25 -11.03 -1.95
C LEU A 127 7.51 -9.55 -2.25
N TYR A 128 7.77 -8.72 -1.23
CA TYR A 128 8.06 -7.30 -1.45
C TYR A 128 9.39 -7.08 -2.18
N GLN A 129 10.44 -7.82 -1.80
CA GLN A 129 11.80 -7.66 -2.36
C GLN A 129 11.90 -8.12 -3.82
N GLU A 130 11.35 -9.30 -4.13
CA GLU A 130 11.55 -9.95 -5.43
C GLU A 130 10.53 -9.50 -6.48
N THR A 131 9.27 -9.28 -6.10
CA THR A 131 8.24 -8.90 -7.08
C THR A 131 8.28 -7.42 -7.45
N GLN A 132 8.78 -6.57 -6.53
CA GLN A 132 8.91 -5.12 -6.72
C GLN A 132 7.64 -4.46 -7.30
N CYS A 133 6.46 -4.97 -6.94
CA CYS A 133 5.19 -4.59 -7.53
C CYS A 133 4.34 -3.67 -6.63
N PHE A 134 4.91 -3.15 -5.55
CA PHE A 134 4.20 -2.29 -4.59
C PHE A 134 4.70 -0.86 -4.66
N TYR A 135 3.76 0.07 -4.81
CA TYR A 135 4.07 1.49 -5.02
C TYR A 135 3.17 2.36 -4.15
N TYR A 136 3.69 3.52 -3.75
CA TYR A 136 2.93 4.53 -3.02
C TYR A 136 3.44 5.93 -3.34
N SER A 137 2.64 6.92 -2.98
CA SER A 137 3.04 8.33 -2.96
C SER A 137 2.43 8.98 -1.73
N GLN A 138 3.20 9.86 -1.08
CA GLN A 138 2.72 10.61 0.08
C GLN A 138 1.80 11.77 -0.32
N THR A 139 1.84 12.19 -1.59
CA THR A 139 1.18 13.40 -2.08
C THR A 139 0.27 13.17 -3.28
N TYR A 140 0.49 12.10 -4.06
CA TYR A 140 -0.36 11.71 -5.19
C TYR A 140 -1.24 10.50 -4.84
N ASP A 141 -2.52 10.53 -5.23
CA ASP A 141 -3.38 9.37 -5.09
C ASP A 141 -3.20 8.38 -6.25
N LEU A 142 -2.31 7.41 -6.06
CA LEU A 142 -2.06 6.36 -7.05
C LEU A 142 -3.25 5.43 -7.29
N THR A 143 -4.22 5.37 -6.38
CA THR A 143 -5.38 4.46 -6.51
C THR A 143 -6.39 4.96 -7.54
N ASN A 144 -6.39 6.26 -7.85
CA ASN A 144 -7.28 6.88 -8.81
C ASN A 144 -6.58 7.29 -10.11
N THR A 145 -7.33 7.25 -11.20
CA THR A 145 -6.91 7.83 -12.49
C THR A 145 -6.86 9.35 -12.41
N VAL A 146 -6.03 10.02 -13.22
CA VAL A 146 -6.00 11.50 -13.35
C VAL A 146 -7.40 12.07 -13.56
N GLN A 147 -8.22 11.42 -14.40
CA GLN A 147 -9.61 11.85 -14.63
C GLN A 147 -10.46 11.83 -13.35
N ARG A 148 -10.37 10.76 -12.56
CA ARG A 148 -11.09 10.62 -11.28
C ARG A 148 -10.59 11.61 -10.24
N ILE A 149 -9.28 11.83 -10.18
CA ILE A 149 -8.65 12.86 -9.35
C ILE A 149 -9.23 14.23 -9.66
N HIS A 150 -9.20 14.62 -10.94
CA HIS A 150 -9.74 15.90 -11.38
C HIS A 150 -11.24 16.05 -11.03
N LYS A 151 -12.03 14.98 -11.21
CA LYS A 151 -13.46 14.98 -10.88
C LYS A 151 -13.71 15.29 -9.42
N TYR A 152 -13.07 14.60 -8.47
CA TYR A 152 -13.33 14.89 -7.05
C TYR A 152 -12.68 16.20 -6.59
N SER A 153 -11.53 16.61 -7.15
CA SER A 153 -10.92 17.91 -6.85
C SER A 153 -11.81 19.08 -7.26
N SER A 154 -12.62 18.92 -8.32
CA SER A 154 -13.60 19.94 -8.71
C SER A 154 -14.82 20.04 -7.79
N ILE A 155 -15.10 18.97 -7.03
CA ILE A 155 -16.25 18.89 -6.11
C ILE A 155 -15.87 19.36 -4.71
N ILE A 156 -14.63 19.12 -4.28
CA ILE A 156 -14.11 19.57 -3.00
C ILE A 156 -13.91 21.09 -3.08
N SER A 157 -14.61 21.84 -2.22
CA SER A 157 -14.50 23.30 -2.19
C SER A 157 -13.08 23.72 -1.77
N PRO A 158 -12.53 24.83 -2.28
CA PRO A 158 -11.24 25.35 -1.85
C PRO A 158 -11.14 25.61 -0.34
N ASN A 159 -12.28 25.83 0.32
CA ASN A 159 -12.40 26.12 1.75
C ASN A 159 -12.64 24.88 2.63
N THR A 160 -12.76 23.67 2.06
CA THR A 160 -12.83 22.45 2.86
C THR A 160 -11.42 22.04 3.29
N LYS A 161 -11.23 21.81 4.59
CA LYS A 161 -9.99 21.27 5.18
C LYS A 161 -9.52 20.10 4.31
N GLU A 162 -8.29 20.16 3.79
CA GLU A 162 -7.75 19.15 2.87
C GLU A 162 -8.04 17.74 3.40
N MET A 163 -8.85 16.98 2.65
CA MET A 163 -9.12 15.59 3.03
C MET A 163 -7.85 14.76 2.85
N PRO A 164 -7.52 13.88 3.80
CA PRO A 164 -6.36 12.99 3.65
C PRO A 164 -6.56 12.06 2.44
N LEU A 165 -5.47 11.78 1.73
CA LEU A 165 -5.47 10.99 0.48
C LEU A 165 -6.24 9.66 0.61
N TRP A 166 -6.08 8.97 1.74
CA TRP A 166 -6.69 7.65 1.95
C TRP A 166 -8.23 7.68 1.96
N LYS A 167 -8.86 8.82 2.31
CA LYS A 167 -10.33 8.97 2.26
C LYS A 167 -10.85 9.15 0.84
N LEU A 168 -9.99 9.60 -0.08
CA LEU A 168 -10.30 9.78 -1.50
C LEU A 168 -9.91 8.55 -2.33
N ALA A 169 -9.10 7.67 -1.77
CA ALA A 169 -8.57 6.49 -2.43
C ALA A 169 -9.68 5.56 -2.93
N ASP A 170 -9.50 5.04 -4.15
CA ASP A 170 -10.33 3.97 -4.69
C ASP A 170 -10.07 2.66 -3.94
N ASP A 171 -11.12 2.16 -3.29
CA ASP A 171 -11.09 0.93 -2.52
C ASP A 171 -10.62 -0.29 -3.31
N ARG A 172 -10.88 -0.31 -4.63
CA ARG A 172 -10.44 -1.40 -5.52
C ARG A 172 -8.93 -1.50 -5.57
N PHE A 173 -8.21 -0.39 -5.42
CA PHE A 173 -6.75 -0.35 -5.60
C PHE A 173 -5.97 -0.04 -4.31
N PHE A 174 -6.67 0.21 -3.19
CA PHE A 174 -6.06 0.39 -1.88
C PHE A 174 -5.66 -0.95 -1.26
N TRP A 175 -4.51 -1.48 -1.71
CA TRP A 175 -4.09 -2.87 -1.47
C TRP A 175 -3.98 -3.24 0.01
N ASN A 176 -3.36 -2.37 0.81
CA ASN A 176 -3.11 -2.57 2.25
C ASN A 176 -4.28 -2.12 3.15
N LYS A 177 -5.46 -1.78 2.61
CA LYS A 177 -6.58 -1.25 3.40
C LYS A 177 -7.00 -2.18 4.56
N LEU A 178 -7.05 -3.49 4.32
CA LEU A 178 -7.39 -4.47 5.37
C LEU A 178 -6.37 -4.50 6.51
N MET A 179 -5.10 -4.25 6.20
CA MET A 179 -4.03 -4.20 7.21
C MET A 179 -4.12 -2.94 8.08
N LEU A 180 -4.77 -1.89 7.57
CA LEU A 180 -4.99 -0.62 8.26
C LEU A 180 -6.37 -0.52 8.91
N LYS A 181 -7.16 -1.62 8.91
CA LYS A 181 -8.55 -1.62 9.40
C LYS A 181 -8.69 -1.05 10.81
N GLN A 182 -7.78 -1.40 11.74
CA GLN A 182 -7.82 -0.89 13.10
C GLN A 182 -7.69 0.65 13.18
N LEU A 183 -6.86 1.24 12.33
CA LEU A 183 -6.71 2.69 12.25
C LEU A 183 -7.93 3.35 11.60
N ILE A 184 -8.47 2.73 10.54
CA ILE A 184 -9.60 3.25 9.77
C ILE A 184 -10.91 3.21 10.58
N ASP A 185 -11.13 2.15 11.36
CA ASP A 185 -12.38 1.94 12.10
C ASP A 185 -12.44 2.76 13.42
N CYS A 186 -11.34 3.41 13.83
CA CYS A 186 -11.30 4.26 15.02
C CYS A 186 -12.25 5.46 14.89
N LYS A 187 -13.16 5.62 15.86
CA LYS A 187 -14.21 6.67 15.88
C LYS A 187 -13.67 8.10 15.75
N ASN A 188 -12.44 8.37 16.23
CA ASN A 188 -11.74 9.66 16.12
C ASN A 188 -10.60 9.59 15.07
N ASN A 189 -10.96 9.23 13.83
CA ASN A 189 -10.00 8.88 12.78
C ASN A 189 -9.01 10.00 12.39
N SER A 190 -9.31 11.27 12.70
CA SER A 190 -8.46 12.40 12.27
C SER A 190 -7.04 12.38 12.83
N GLU A 191 -6.82 11.75 13.99
CA GLU A 191 -5.47 11.62 14.56
C GLU A 191 -4.64 10.53 13.85
N PHE A 192 -5.33 9.54 13.28
CA PHE A 192 -4.70 8.44 12.56
C PHE A 192 -4.45 8.75 11.08
N ASP A 193 -5.13 9.76 10.53
CA ASP A 193 -5.02 10.20 9.13
C ASP A 193 -3.57 10.25 8.58
N PRO A 194 -2.56 10.80 9.30
CA PRO A 194 -1.18 10.88 8.79
C PRO A 194 -0.47 9.52 8.67
N TRP A 195 -0.99 8.49 9.33
CA TRP A 195 -0.37 7.16 9.39
C TRP A 195 -0.99 6.16 8.41
N ILE A 196 -2.09 6.54 7.76
CA ILE A 196 -2.81 5.70 6.80
C ILE A 196 -2.29 6.03 5.40
N GLN A 197 -1.34 5.23 4.92
CA GLN A 197 -0.73 5.38 3.58
C GLN A 197 -1.32 4.35 2.61
N PRO A 198 -2.04 4.78 1.55
CA PRO A 198 -2.44 3.90 0.47
C PRO A 198 -1.25 3.36 -0.31
N ILE A 199 -1.22 2.04 -0.50
CA ILE A 199 -0.27 1.31 -1.34
C ILE A 199 -1.06 0.64 -2.47
N ILE A 200 -0.57 0.75 -3.70
CA ILE A 200 -1.09 -0.01 -4.85
C ILE A 200 -0.21 -1.23 -5.10
N MET A 201 -0.80 -2.30 -5.61
CA MET A 201 -0.08 -3.39 -6.26
C MET A 201 -0.22 -3.24 -7.77
N GLY A 202 0.88 -3.37 -8.52
CA GLY A 202 0.89 -3.29 -9.97
C GLY A 202 2.24 -2.88 -10.52
N TYR A 203 2.28 -1.81 -11.30
CA TYR A 203 3.49 -1.35 -11.98
C TYR A 203 3.47 0.16 -12.19
N VAL A 204 4.61 0.80 -12.00
CA VAL A 204 4.85 2.21 -12.34
C VAL A 204 6.21 2.30 -13.03
N ASP A 205 6.28 2.97 -14.16
CA ASP A 205 7.53 3.36 -14.82
C ASP A 205 7.35 4.68 -15.56
N GLU A 206 8.47 5.38 -15.79
CA GLU A 206 8.49 6.61 -16.59
C GLU A 206 9.50 6.53 -17.72
N ARG A 207 9.19 7.21 -18.82
CA ARG A 207 10.07 7.39 -19.96
C ARG A 207 9.99 8.83 -20.45
N HIS A 208 11.15 9.41 -20.71
CA HIS A 208 11.25 10.70 -21.37
C HIS A 208 11.43 10.49 -22.88
N CYS A 209 10.71 11.28 -23.67
CA CYS A 209 10.85 11.30 -25.12
C CYS A 209 10.67 12.72 -25.65
N LYS A 210 11.00 12.93 -26.93
CA LYS A 210 10.74 14.20 -27.62
C LYS A 210 9.61 14.03 -28.61
N VAL A 211 8.60 14.89 -28.53
CA VAL A 211 7.41 14.88 -29.39
C VAL A 211 7.42 16.13 -30.26
N GLY A 212 7.17 15.96 -31.55
CA GLY A 212 7.16 17.04 -32.53
C GLY A 212 6.89 16.47 -33.92
N ARG A 213 6.54 17.32 -34.88
CA ARG A 213 6.39 16.88 -36.28
C ARG A 213 7.76 16.52 -36.87
N ALA A 214 7.78 15.66 -37.88
CA ALA A 214 9.03 15.18 -38.48
C ALA A 214 9.87 16.31 -39.12
N ASP A 215 9.19 17.36 -39.58
CA ASP A 215 9.72 18.57 -40.21
C ASP A 215 10.09 19.68 -39.22
N GLN A 216 9.82 19.49 -37.91
CA GLN A 216 10.18 20.46 -36.88
C GLN A 216 11.57 20.16 -36.31
N GLU A 217 12.47 21.16 -36.36
CA GLU A 217 13.81 21.09 -35.76
C GLU A 217 13.74 21.08 -34.22
N GLU A 218 12.86 21.91 -33.64
CA GLU A 218 12.59 21.93 -32.21
C GLU A 218 11.48 20.94 -31.88
N LYS A 219 11.82 19.94 -31.06
CA LYS A 219 10.87 18.97 -30.50
C LYS A 219 10.64 19.27 -29.03
N THR A 220 9.41 19.12 -28.60
CA THR A 220 8.99 19.33 -27.21
C THR A 220 9.36 18.12 -26.35
N ASP A 221 9.92 18.37 -25.17
CA ASP A 221 10.16 17.30 -24.20
C ASP A 221 8.83 16.80 -23.64
N ALA A 222 8.71 15.47 -23.54
CA ALA A 222 7.53 14.79 -23.08
C ALA A 222 7.91 13.71 -22.07
N GLN A 223 7.09 13.57 -21.03
CA GLN A 223 7.19 12.50 -20.05
C GLN A 223 5.99 11.57 -20.24
N ILE A 224 6.28 10.29 -20.44
CA ILE A 224 5.29 9.22 -20.50
C ILE A 224 5.41 8.43 -19.20
N ILE A 225 4.30 8.33 -18.47
CA ILE A 225 4.23 7.55 -17.23
C ILE A 225 3.20 6.45 -17.46
N LEU A 226 3.56 5.21 -17.13
CA LEU A 226 2.65 4.08 -17.20
C LEU A 226 2.35 3.60 -15.79
N ILE A 227 1.08 3.65 -15.37
CA ILE A 227 0.61 3.18 -14.07
C ILE A 227 -0.36 2.03 -14.29
N SER A 228 -0.03 0.85 -13.79
CA SER A 228 -0.96 -0.26 -13.69
C SER A 228 -1.31 -0.51 -12.23
N ARG A 229 -2.60 -0.59 -11.93
CA ARG A 229 -3.16 -0.87 -10.60
C ARG A 229 -3.96 -2.17 -10.65
N ARG A 230 -3.69 -3.10 -9.74
CA ARG A 230 -4.44 -4.36 -9.62
C ARG A 230 -5.52 -4.26 -8.55
N ASN A 231 -6.72 -4.73 -8.89
CA ASN A 231 -7.83 -4.78 -7.95
C ASN A 231 -7.55 -5.76 -6.79
N ARG A 232 -7.74 -5.34 -5.55
CA ARG A 232 -7.62 -6.19 -4.37
C ARG A 232 -8.77 -7.20 -4.24
N PHE A 233 -9.95 -6.89 -4.78
CA PHE A 233 -11.09 -7.80 -4.78
C PHE A 233 -10.91 -8.94 -5.78
N ARG A 234 -11.40 -10.12 -5.40
CA ARG A 234 -11.36 -11.38 -6.18
C ARG A 234 -10.00 -11.65 -6.85
N SER A 235 -8.92 -11.22 -6.20
CA SER A 235 -7.54 -11.49 -6.62
C SER A 235 -7.21 -12.95 -6.31
N GLY A 236 -6.58 -13.64 -7.26
CA GLY A 236 -6.15 -15.01 -7.05
C GLY A 236 -5.60 -15.67 -8.31
N VAL A 237 -5.04 -16.85 -8.12
CA VAL A 237 -4.40 -17.58 -9.23
C VAL A 237 -5.44 -18.03 -10.26
N ARG A 238 -5.00 -18.09 -11.52
CA ARG A 238 -5.86 -18.34 -12.69
C ARG A 238 -6.69 -19.63 -12.61
N MET A 239 -6.26 -20.63 -11.84
CA MET A 239 -7.00 -21.90 -11.68
C MET A 239 -8.00 -21.88 -10.52
N HIS A 240 -7.94 -20.88 -9.64
CA HIS A 240 -8.81 -20.76 -8.46
C HIS A 240 -9.77 -19.56 -8.54
N CYS A 241 -9.37 -18.46 -9.18
CA CYS A 241 -10.21 -17.26 -9.31
C CYS A 241 -10.48 -16.93 -10.78
N ARG A 242 -11.75 -17.07 -11.19
CA ARG A 242 -12.28 -16.68 -12.51
C ARG A 242 -13.68 -16.09 -12.39
N GLY A 243 -14.10 -15.44 -13.46
CA GLY A 243 -15.43 -14.86 -13.55
C GLY A 243 -15.64 -13.70 -12.59
N VAL A 244 -16.91 -13.44 -12.30
CA VAL A 244 -17.39 -12.41 -11.38
C VAL A 244 -17.85 -13.03 -10.05
N ASP A 245 -17.79 -12.28 -8.95
CA ASP A 245 -18.48 -12.64 -7.69
C ASP A 245 -19.89 -12.06 -7.60
N SER A 246 -20.60 -12.37 -6.51
CA SER A 246 -21.94 -11.84 -6.21
C SER A 246 -21.99 -10.31 -6.11
N ASP A 247 -20.85 -9.68 -5.80
CA ASP A 247 -20.73 -8.23 -5.62
C ASP A 247 -20.31 -7.51 -6.91
N GLY A 248 -20.15 -8.26 -8.02
CA GLY A 248 -19.78 -7.71 -9.33
C GLY A 248 -18.29 -7.55 -9.56
N ASN A 249 -17.42 -8.00 -8.65
CA ASN A 249 -15.98 -7.92 -8.83
C ASN A 249 -15.50 -9.04 -9.76
N VAL A 250 -14.91 -8.67 -10.89
CA VAL A 250 -14.28 -9.64 -11.79
C VAL A 250 -12.89 -10.01 -11.31
N ALA A 251 -12.54 -11.29 -11.42
CA ALA A 251 -11.24 -11.78 -11.00
C ALA A 251 -10.11 -11.15 -11.84
N ASN A 252 -9.01 -10.79 -11.17
CA ASN A 252 -7.80 -10.20 -11.79
C ASN A 252 -8.07 -8.94 -12.62
N TYR A 253 -8.97 -8.07 -12.15
CA TYR A 253 -9.18 -6.74 -12.72
C TYR A 253 -7.94 -5.86 -12.53
N VAL A 254 -7.55 -5.14 -13.58
CA VAL A 254 -6.41 -4.22 -13.64
C VAL A 254 -6.82 -2.98 -14.44
N GLU A 255 -6.48 -1.80 -13.92
CA GLU A 255 -6.49 -0.54 -14.68
C GLU A 255 -5.06 -0.17 -15.04
N THR A 256 -4.80 0.01 -16.34
CA THR A 256 -3.53 0.53 -16.85
C THR A 256 -3.78 1.91 -17.45
N GLU A 257 -3.17 2.92 -16.85
CA GLU A 257 -3.24 4.31 -17.23
C GLU A 257 -1.90 4.76 -17.82
N GLN A 258 -1.95 5.26 -19.06
CA GLN A 258 -0.85 5.97 -19.68
C GLN A 258 -1.08 7.47 -19.50
N ILE A 259 -0.15 8.13 -18.82
CA ILE A 259 -0.14 9.58 -18.62
C ILE A 259 0.92 10.16 -19.53
N LEU A 260 0.53 11.15 -20.34
CA LEU A 260 1.46 11.95 -21.13
C LEU A 260 1.48 13.37 -20.56
N ASN A 261 2.66 13.84 -20.20
CA ASN A 261 2.91 15.20 -19.77
C ASN A 261 3.79 15.90 -20.82
N VAL A 262 3.25 16.95 -21.44
CA VAL A 262 3.92 17.76 -22.47
C VAL A 262 3.65 19.22 -22.12
N ASP A 263 4.70 19.99 -21.88
CA ASP A 263 4.61 21.36 -21.35
C ASP A 263 3.71 21.41 -20.09
N ASP A 264 2.61 22.17 -20.14
CA ASP A 264 1.61 22.30 -19.07
C ASP A 264 0.40 21.36 -19.24
N HIS A 265 0.42 20.50 -20.27
CA HIS A 265 -0.69 19.63 -20.60
C HIS A 265 -0.48 18.21 -20.07
N ILE A 266 -1.46 17.74 -19.29
CA ILE A 266 -1.55 16.34 -18.87
C ILE A 266 -2.69 15.66 -19.61
N MET A 267 -2.37 14.57 -20.30
CA MET A 267 -3.35 13.66 -20.89
C MET A 267 -3.30 12.33 -20.15
N SER A 268 -4.46 11.72 -19.94
CA SER A 268 -4.58 10.40 -19.35
C SER A 268 -5.41 9.51 -20.25
N PHE A 269 -4.89 8.32 -20.54
CA PHE A 269 -5.57 7.28 -21.30
C PHE A 269 -5.60 6.01 -20.46
N VAL A 270 -6.81 5.51 -20.17
CA VAL A 270 -7.02 4.38 -19.27
C VAL A 270 -7.54 3.19 -20.05
N MET A 271 -6.87 2.05 -19.87
CA MET A 271 -7.30 0.74 -20.35
C MET A 271 -7.64 -0.16 -19.16
N ILE A 272 -8.58 -1.07 -19.36
CA ILE A 272 -8.96 -2.07 -18.36
C ILE A 272 -8.71 -3.47 -18.88
N ARG A 273 -8.37 -4.38 -17.97
CA ARG A 273 -8.26 -5.81 -18.22
C ARG A 273 -8.85 -6.55 -17.04
N GLY A 274 -9.58 -7.63 -17.27
CA GLY A 274 -10.11 -8.46 -16.20
C GLY A 274 -10.65 -9.78 -16.73
N SER A 275 -11.13 -10.63 -15.83
CA SER A 275 -11.90 -11.82 -16.22
C SER A 275 -13.21 -11.42 -16.88
N ILE A 276 -13.71 -12.29 -17.76
CA ILE A 276 -15.05 -12.15 -18.37
C ILE A 276 -16.09 -12.08 -17.24
N PRO A 277 -17.01 -11.09 -17.25
CA PRO A 277 -17.96 -10.82 -16.16
C PRO A 277 -19.14 -11.80 -16.20
N VAL A 278 -18.85 -13.09 -16.05
CA VAL A 278 -19.82 -14.18 -16.00
C VAL A 278 -19.48 -15.04 -14.77
N PHE A 279 -20.48 -15.69 -14.18
CA PHE A 279 -20.21 -16.73 -13.19
C PHE A 279 -19.69 -17.97 -13.90
N TRP A 280 -18.38 -18.21 -13.81
CA TRP A 280 -17.77 -19.37 -14.44
C TRP A 280 -16.55 -19.88 -13.70
N SER A 281 -16.37 -21.19 -13.82
CA SER A 281 -15.27 -21.92 -13.24
C SER A 281 -14.57 -22.77 -14.30
N GLN A 282 -13.27 -23.00 -14.10
CA GLN A 282 -12.49 -23.89 -14.95
C GLN A 282 -11.66 -24.79 -14.05
N GLN A 283 -12.31 -25.82 -13.50
CA GLN A 283 -11.70 -26.75 -12.56
C GLN A 283 -11.07 -27.94 -13.30
N GLY A 284 -9.93 -28.41 -12.78
CA GLY A 284 -9.24 -29.61 -13.25
C GLY A 284 -7.80 -29.37 -13.70
N ILE A 285 -6.97 -30.41 -13.58
CA ILE A 285 -5.55 -30.41 -13.97
C ILE A 285 -5.38 -30.88 -15.43
N LYS A 286 -6.48 -31.14 -16.14
CA LYS A 286 -6.45 -31.53 -17.56
C LYS A 286 -5.81 -30.41 -18.38
N TYR A 287 -5.10 -30.77 -19.45
CA TYR A 287 -4.42 -29.83 -20.35
C TYR A 287 -5.33 -28.69 -20.86
N ARG A 288 -6.63 -28.97 -21.08
CA ARG A 288 -7.67 -27.98 -21.41
C ARG A 288 -9.00 -28.37 -20.74
N PRO A 289 -9.24 -27.98 -19.48
CA PRO A 289 -10.53 -28.23 -18.85
C PRO A 289 -11.59 -27.37 -19.56
N PRO A 290 -12.75 -27.89 -19.94
CA PRO A 290 -13.81 -27.04 -20.51
C PRO A 290 -14.29 -26.03 -19.46
N PRO A 291 -14.52 -24.76 -19.82
CA PRO A 291 -15.14 -23.80 -18.91
C PRO A 291 -16.56 -24.25 -18.58
N LYS A 292 -16.96 -24.10 -17.32
CA LYS A 292 -18.33 -24.31 -16.86
C LYS A 292 -18.92 -22.95 -16.52
N ILE A 293 -20.04 -22.62 -17.13
CA ILE A 293 -20.85 -21.46 -16.74
C ILE A 293 -21.71 -21.91 -15.57
N ASP A 294 -21.55 -21.23 -14.45
CA ASP A 294 -22.35 -21.46 -13.26
C ASP A 294 -23.69 -20.72 -13.48
N LYS A 295 -24.81 -21.42 -13.31
CA LYS A 295 -26.16 -20.87 -13.49
C LYS A 295 -26.57 -20.03 -12.29
#